data_AF-A0AA39M146-F1
#
_entry.id   AF-A0AA39M146-F1
#
_cell.length_a   1.000
_cell.length_b   1.000
_cell.length_c   1.000
_cell.angle_alpha   90.00
_cell.angle_beta   90.00
_cell.angle_gamma   90.00
#
_symmetry.space_group_name_H-M   'P 1'
#
loop_
_entity.id
_entity.type
_entity.pdbx_description
1 polymer ?
#
loop_
_entity_poly.entity_id
_entity_poly.type
_entity_poly.pdbx_seq_one_letter_code
_entity_poly.pdbx_strand_id
1 'polypeptide(L)'
;MAQEMEVPATTFERFSELYKKSPALRHPDSPDWFRKDISEELKKKFIWAAPYDARFPQVRKQRQCFAYYVDFHRCQELMGLDYAPCKFFQNVYKDICPGFWVEKWDELRDEGRFPAKFDRMSSSTIVNQKELERRESYIRAYNRPRDLLDPFTWTYPWKGAGVMAALSVGTIHLHNLWMKKPWYFAVFPRAALVGVIATLGYGMGMLREHHYRTRDAVMEHYIQLHPEDFDHLKDYHGRPFSKILLPWYPRRTQYKQYDN
;
A
#
# COMPACT_ATOMS: atom_id res chain seq x y z
N MET A 1 15.05 9.56 19.23
CA MET A 1 16.48 9.27 19.42
C MET A 1 16.63 7.77 19.29
N ALA A 2 17.35 7.28 18.29
CA ALA A 2 17.56 5.85 18.10
C ALA A 2 18.36 5.36 19.32
N GLN A 3 17.76 4.46 20.10
CA GLN A 3 18.44 3.81 21.19
C GLN A 3 19.58 2.99 20.56
N GLU A 4 20.84 3.28 20.91
CA GLU A 4 21.98 2.51 20.44
C GLU A 4 21.81 1.08 20.94
N MET A 5 21.34 0.20 20.05
CA MET A 5 21.19 -1.21 20.33
C MET A 5 22.55 -1.87 20.17
N GLU A 6 23.09 -2.40 21.25
CA GLU A 6 24.31 -3.22 21.20
C GLU A 6 24.03 -4.49 20.39
N VAL A 7 24.68 -4.62 19.23
CA VAL A 7 24.54 -5.81 18.40
C VAL A 7 25.45 -6.91 18.93
N PRO A 8 24.91 -8.09 19.29
CA PRO A 8 25.74 -9.19 19.77
C PRO A 8 26.67 -9.72 18.67
N ALA A 9 27.93 -9.97 19.02
CA ALA A 9 28.92 -10.56 18.13
C ALA A 9 28.53 -11.99 17.72
N THR A 10 28.89 -12.37 16.49
CA THR A 10 28.69 -13.73 15.96
C THR A 10 29.55 -14.77 16.68
N THR A 11 29.23 -16.05 16.56
CA THR A 11 30.07 -17.17 17.04
C THR A 11 31.50 -17.07 16.51
N PHE A 12 31.67 -16.72 15.23
CA PHE A 12 32.99 -16.58 14.61
C PHE A 12 33.78 -15.41 15.18
N GLU A 13 33.15 -14.24 15.34
CA GLU A 13 33.81 -13.07 15.95
C GLU A 13 34.21 -13.36 17.40
N ARG A 14 33.30 -13.96 18.18
CA ARG A 14 33.58 -14.41 19.55
C ARG A 14 34.72 -15.40 19.61
N PHE A 15 34.76 -16.39 18.70
CA PHE A 15 35.85 -17.34 18.57
C PHE A 15 37.17 -16.61 18.28
N SER A 16 37.18 -15.67 17.34
CA SER A 16 38.38 -14.92 16.96
C SER A 16 38.92 -14.06 18.11
N GLU A 17 38.05 -13.46 18.91
CA GLU A 17 38.43 -12.73 20.12
C GLU A 17 38.99 -13.66 21.19
N LEU A 18 38.35 -14.80 21.41
CA LEU A 18 38.82 -15.80 22.37
C LEU A 18 40.18 -16.37 21.97
N TYR A 19 40.38 -16.65 20.68
CA TYR A 19 41.65 -17.12 20.14
C TYR A 19 42.76 -16.09 20.34
N LYS A 20 42.48 -14.79 20.15
CA LYS A 20 43.43 -13.70 20.44
C LYS A 20 43.77 -13.56 21.92
N LYS A 21 42.78 -13.76 22.81
CA LYS A 21 42.96 -13.65 24.27
C LYS A 21 43.72 -14.83 24.86
N SER A 22 43.53 -16.03 24.33
CA SER A 22 44.22 -17.24 24.76
C SER A 22 44.37 -18.22 23.58
N PRO A 23 45.61 -18.51 23.12
CA PRO A 23 45.84 -19.24 21.87
C PRO A 23 45.62 -20.76 21.93
N ALA A 24 45.13 -21.31 23.04
CA ALA A 24 44.92 -22.76 23.17
C ALA A 24 43.52 -23.08 23.66
N LEU A 25 42.83 -24.00 22.97
CA LEU A 25 41.88 -24.89 23.61
C LEU A 25 42.52 -25.37 24.92
N ARG A 26 41.80 -25.26 26.05
CA ARG A 26 42.32 -25.63 27.38
C ARG A 26 43.15 -26.92 27.27
N HIS A 27 44.40 -26.92 27.72
CA HIS A 27 45.21 -28.13 27.66
C HIS A 27 44.59 -29.18 28.61
N PRO A 28 44.52 -30.47 28.25
CA PRO A 28 43.98 -31.51 29.12
C PRO A 28 44.64 -31.54 30.52
N ASP A 29 45.91 -31.16 30.57
CA ASP A 29 46.71 -31.15 31.81
C ASP A 29 46.54 -29.88 32.66
N SER A 30 45.76 -28.90 32.20
CA SER A 30 45.50 -27.68 32.98
C SER A 30 44.51 -27.95 34.12
N PRO A 31 44.70 -27.36 35.32
CA PRO A 31 43.77 -27.52 36.44
C PRO A 31 42.36 -26.99 36.12
N ASP A 32 42.25 -26.10 35.13
CA ASP A 32 41.00 -25.52 34.65
C ASP A 32 40.20 -26.42 33.69
N TRP A 33 40.75 -27.56 33.28
CA TRP A 33 40.10 -28.49 32.35
C TRP A 33 38.81 -29.08 32.93
N PHE A 34 38.83 -29.49 34.20
CA PHE A 34 37.69 -30.11 34.89
C PHE A 34 36.77 -29.12 35.62
N ARG A 35 37.08 -27.83 35.55
CA ARG A 35 36.30 -26.78 36.22
C ARG A 35 34.97 -26.50 35.50
N LYS A 36 33.86 -26.78 36.19
CA LYS A 36 32.50 -26.62 35.67
C LYS A 36 32.13 -25.16 35.42
N ASP A 37 32.48 -24.27 36.34
CA ASP A 37 32.24 -22.83 36.28
C ASP A 37 32.86 -22.19 35.02
N ILE A 38 34.14 -22.47 34.76
CA ILE A 38 34.81 -22.02 33.54
C ILE A 38 34.13 -22.61 32.30
N SER A 39 33.72 -23.88 32.35
CA SER A 39 33.04 -24.54 31.23
C SER A 39 31.68 -23.89 30.91
N GLU A 40 30.89 -23.57 31.93
CA GLU A 40 29.60 -22.89 31.75
C GLU A 40 29.77 -21.45 31.26
N GLU A 41 30.75 -20.71 31.79
CA GLU A 41 31.05 -19.37 31.28
C GLU A 41 31.50 -19.39 29.83
N LEU A 42 32.38 -20.33 29.47
CA LEU A 42 32.84 -20.48 28.09
C LEU A 42 31.66 -20.82 27.18
N LYS A 43 30.77 -21.73 27.57
CA LYS A 43 29.56 -22.07 26.79
C LYS A 43 28.69 -20.84 26.54
N LYS A 44 28.45 -20.02 27.58
CA LYS A 44 27.65 -18.79 27.48
C LYS A 44 28.31 -17.72 26.60
N LYS A 45 29.63 -17.56 26.71
CA LYS A 45 30.40 -16.56 25.95
C LYS A 45 30.61 -16.97 24.50
N PHE A 46 30.82 -18.26 24.24
CA PHE A 46 31.19 -18.80 22.93
C PHE A 46 30.02 -18.89 21.95
N ILE A 47 28.90 -19.47 22.41
CA ILE A 47 27.79 -19.80 21.50
C ILE A 47 26.90 -18.57 21.33
N TRP A 48 26.75 -18.17 20.08
CA TRP A 48 25.71 -17.28 19.63
C TRP A 48 24.59 -18.11 19.01
N ALA A 49 23.35 -17.73 19.29
CA ALA A 49 22.17 -18.32 18.69
C ALA A 49 21.19 -17.19 18.38
N ALA A 50 20.61 -17.23 17.18
CA ALA A 50 19.58 -16.28 16.80
C ALA A 50 18.43 -16.27 17.83
N PRO A 51 17.93 -15.08 18.23
CA PRO A 51 16.84 -14.98 19.18
C PRO A 51 15.53 -15.55 18.63
N TYR A 52 14.65 -15.94 19.53
CA TYR A 52 13.31 -16.39 19.15
C TYR A 52 12.48 -15.23 18.59
N ASP A 53 12.01 -15.38 17.35
CA ASP A 53 11.12 -14.42 16.70
C ASP A 53 9.67 -14.92 16.77
N ALA A 54 8.82 -14.18 17.48
CA ALA A 54 7.41 -14.50 17.65
C ALA A 54 6.62 -14.49 16.31
N ARG A 55 7.13 -13.84 15.25
CA ARG A 55 6.54 -13.90 13.90
C ARG A 55 6.63 -15.30 13.28
N PHE A 56 7.60 -16.11 13.73
CA PHE A 56 7.90 -17.43 13.17
C PHE A 56 7.92 -18.51 14.25
N PRO A 57 6.75 -18.85 14.83
CA PRO A 57 6.66 -19.85 15.90
C PRO A 57 6.94 -21.28 15.40
N GLN A 58 6.97 -21.49 14.09
CA GLN A 58 7.20 -22.79 13.47
C GLN A 58 8.66 -23.23 13.63
N VAL A 59 8.86 -24.54 13.78
CA VAL A 59 10.19 -25.18 13.80
C VAL A 59 10.90 -25.01 12.44
N ARG A 60 10.13 -24.99 11.36
CA ARG A 60 10.57 -24.77 9.98
C ARG A 60 11.02 -23.30 9.80
N LYS A 61 12.33 -23.07 9.74
CA LYS A 61 12.95 -21.72 9.73
C LYS A 61 13.14 -21.09 8.35
N GLN A 62 12.59 -21.67 7.28
CA GLN A 62 12.78 -21.18 5.91
C GLN A 62 12.24 -19.77 5.71
N ARG A 63 11.01 -19.51 6.18
CA ARG A 63 10.40 -18.17 6.11
C ARG A 63 11.14 -17.16 6.99
N GLN A 64 11.65 -17.63 8.14
CA GLN A 64 12.47 -16.80 9.01
C GLN A 64 13.77 -16.42 8.30
N CYS A 65 14.53 -17.36 7.73
CA CYS A 65 15.73 -17.02 6.96
C CYS A 65 15.42 -15.98 5.87
N PHE A 66 14.45 -16.25 5.00
CA PHE A 66 14.13 -15.36 3.89
C PHE A 66 13.75 -13.96 4.37
N ALA A 67 12.94 -13.84 5.42
CA ALA A 67 12.56 -12.54 5.97
C ALA A 67 13.77 -11.76 6.52
N TYR A 68 14.66 -12.41 7.26
CA TYR A 68 15.86 -11.75 7.82
C TYR A 68 16.88 -11.35 6.73
N TYR A 69 17.02 -12.14 5.66
CA TYR A 69 17.83 -11.74 4.49
C TYR A 69 17.26 -10.48 3.83
N VAL A 70 15.94 -10.45 3.61
CA VAL A 70 15.26 -9.27 3.04
C VAL A 70 15.36 -8.06 3.96
N ASP A 71 15.18 -8.25 5.26
CA ASP A 71 15.25 -7.18 6.26
C ASP A 71 16.67 -6.58 6.34
N PHE A 72 17.73 -7.40 6.17
CA PHE A 72 19.11 -6.90 6.12
C PHE A 72 19.34 -5.94 4.95
N HIS A 73 18.98 -6.35 3.73
CA HIS A 73 19.17 -5.50 2.54
C HIS A 73 18.27 -4.27 2.56
N ARG A 74 17.02 -4.42 3.00
CA ARG A 74 16.14 -3.29 3.24
C ARG A 74 16.73 -2.32 4.27
N CYS A 75 17.33 -2.82 5.34
CA CYS A 75 17.97 -1.98 6.35
C CYS A 75 19.13 -1.16 5.76
N GLN A 76 19.98 -1.80 4.95
CA GLN A 76 21.10 -1.13 4.28
C GLN A 76 20.64 -0.03 3.32
N GLU A 77 19.57 -0.27 2.53
CA GLU A 77 19.02 0.74 1.62
C GLU A 77 18.36 1.90 2.36
N LEU A 78 17.70 1.63 3.49
CA LEU A 78 16.97 2.65 4.25
C LEU A 78 17.87 3.56 5.09
N MET A 79 18.81 2.94 5.80
CA MET A 79 19.62 3.60 6.84
C MET A 79 21.07 3.85 6.40
N GLY A 80 21.51 3.27 5.29
CA GLY A 80 22.89 3.28 4.84
C GLY A 80 23.69 2.07 5.33
N LEU A 81 24.90 1.90 4.77
CA LEU A 81 25.76 0.74 5.03
C LEU A 81 26.29 0.67 6.46
N ASP A 82 26.45 1.83 7.13
CA ASP A 82 27.12 1.94 8.43
C ASP A 82 26.16 1.84 9.63
N TYR A 83 24.88 1.56 9.41
CA TYR A 83 23.91 1.47 10.51
C TYR A 83 24.11 0.18 11.30
N ALA A 84 24.67 0.31 12.51
CA ALA A 84 25.04 -0.81 13.36
C ALA A 84 23.92 -1.85 13.57
N PRO A 85 22.64 -1.48 13.82
CA PRO A 85 21.56 -2.45 13.95
C PRO A 85 21.28 -3.29 12.70
N CYS A 86 21.69 -2.88 11.50
CA CYS A 86 21.57 -3.75 10.31
C CYS A 86 22.40 -5.03 10.46
N LYS A 87 23.53 -4.96 11.17
CA LYS A 87 24.40 -6.11 11.44
C LYS A 87 23.67 -7.22 12.21
N PHE A 88 22.68 -6.88 13.04
CA PHE A 88 21.86 -7.87 13.73
C PHE A 88 21.13 -8.79 12.74
N PHE A 89 20.48 -8.23 11.72
CA PHE A 89 19.81 -9.03 10.70
C PHE A 89 20.80 -9.91 9.95
N GLN A 90 22.00 -9.37 9.70
CA GLN A 90 23.09 -10.13 9.07
C GLN A 90 23.49 -11.37 9.84
N ASN A 91 23.70 -11.21 11.15
CA ASN A 91 24.09 -12.30 12.03
C ASN A 91 22.98 -13.37 12.06
N VAL A 92 21.72 -12.96 12.19
CA VAL A 92 20.59 -13.89 12.28
C VAL A 92 20.38 -14.70 11.00
N TYR A 93 20.41 -14.08 9.81
CA TYR A 93 20.23 -14.85 8.58
C TYR A 93 21.43 -15.77 8.32
N LYS A 94 22.67 -15.35 8.64
CA LYS A 94 23.86 -16.21 8.49
C LYS A 94 23.83 -17.45 9.38
N ASP A 95 23.22 -17.37 10.56
CA ASP A 95 23.08 -18.54 11.44
C ASP A 95 21.98 -19.50 11.01
N ILE A 96 20.82 -18.96 10.58
CA ILE A 96 19.63 -19.76 10.29
C ILE A 96 19.68 -20.33 8.88
N CYS A 97 20.29 -19.62 7.93
CA CYS A 97 20.19 -19.96 6.53
C CYS A 97 21.28 -20.94 6.07
N PRO A 98 20.92 -21.93 5.23
CA PRO A 98 21.91 -22.65 4.46
C PRO A 98 22.68 -21.72 3.52
N GLY A 99 24.01 -21.87 3.43
CA GLY A 99 24.87 -21.02 2.58
C GLY A 99 24.44 -21.00 1.11
N PHE A 100 24.05 -22.15 0.56
CA PHE A 100 23.60 -22.26 -0.84
C PHE A 100 22.30 -21.50 -1.15
N TRP A 101 21.47 -21.17 -0.16
CA TRP A 101 20.33 -20.27 -0.37
C TRP A 101 20.76 -18.83 -0.48
N VAL A 102 21.69 -18.42 0.39
CA VAL A 102 22.24 -17.06 0.39
C VAL A 102 22.96 -16.80 -0.93
N GLU A 103 23.83 -17.70 -1.36
CA GLU A 103 24.54 -17.61 -2.65
C GLU A 103 23.57 -17.45 -3.82
N LYS A 104 22.54 -18.31 -3.90
CA LYS A 104 21.52 -18.21 -4.95
C LYS A 104 20.73 -16.90 -4.90
N TRP A 105 20.44 -16.39 -3.71
CA TRP A 105 19.74 -15.12 -3.56
C TRP A 105 20.62 -13.91 -3.87
N ASP A 106 21.92 -14.01 -3.58
CA ASP A 106 22.92 -13.03 -3.96
C ASP A 106 23.01 -12.98 -5.50
N GLU A 107 23.12 -14.12 -6.19
CA GLU A 107 23.07 -14.22 -7.66
C GLU A 107 21.80 -13.58 -8.24
N LEU A 108 20.62 -13.96 -7.73
CA LEU A 108 19.34 -13.42 -8.21
C LEU A 108 19.22 -11.90 -7.97
N ARG A 109 19.83 -11.39 -6.89
CA ARG A 109 19.86 -9.96 -6.59
C ARG A 109 20.79 -9.22 -7.54
N ASP A 110 21.98 -9.76 -7.78
CA ASP A 110 22.98 -9.18 -8.68
C ASP A 110 22.47 -9.15 -10.14
N GLU A 111 21.65 -10.13 -10.53
CA GLU A 111 20.92 -10.15 -11.81
C GLU A 111 19.66 -9.26 -11.83
N GLY A 112 19.21 -8.72 -10.69
CA GLY A 112 17.98 -7.93 -10.58
C GLY A 112 16.67 -8.75 -10.73
N ARG A 113 16.72 -10.08 -10.57
CA ARG A 113 15.56 -10.99 -10.66
C ARG A 113 14.97 -11.39 -9.30
N PHE A 114 15.52 -10.86 -8.21
CA PHE A 114 15.09 -11.22 -6.87
C PHE A 114 13.62 -10.81 -6.62
N PRO A 115 12.78 -11.71 -6.05
CA PRO A 115 11.33 -11.46 -5.96
C PRO A 115 10.93 -10.43 -4.91
N ALA A 116 11.77 -10.16 -3.91
CA ALA A 116 11.45 -9.18 -2.87
C ALA A 116 11.93 -7.78 -3.26
N LYS A 117 11.15 -6.77 -2.88
CA LYS A 117 11.53 -5.36 -3.01
C LYS A 117 12.22 -4.90 -1.72
N PHE A 118 13.41 -4.36 -1.88
CA PHE A 118 14.20 -3.77 -0.79
C PHE A 118 13.86 -2.29 -0.58
N ASP A 119 13.34 -1.64 -1.64
CA ASP A 119 12.90 -0.25 -1.63
C ASP A 119 12.02 0.11 -0.43
N ARG A 120 12.06 1.42 -0.09
CA ARG A 120 11.08 2.04 0.80
C ARG A 120 9.68 1.56 0.42
N MET A 121 9.01 0.92 1.38
CA MET A 121 7.61 0.49 1.23
C MET A 121 6.71 1.67 0.79
N SER A 122 7.15 2.92 1.01
CA SER A 122 6.53 4.13 0.47
C SER A 122 6.78 4.39 -1.03
N SER A 123 7.98 4.22 -1.61
CA SER A 123 8.22 4.62 -3.02
C SER A 123 7.40 3.79 -4.01
N SER A 124 7.20 2.50 -3.72
CA SER A 124 6.37 1.63 -4.56
C SER A 124 4.86 1.83 -4.38
N THR A 125 4.41 2.46 -3.28
CA THR A 125 3.01 2.84 -3.04
C THR A 125 2.72 4.29 -3.41
N ILE A 126 3.74 5.14 -3.53
CA ILE A 126 3.61 6.51 -3.98
C ILE A 126 3.23 6.50 -5.46
N VAL A 127 2.02 6.95 -5.74
CA VAL A 127 1.56 7.22 -7.10
C VAL A 127 2.28 8.46 -7.60
N ASN A 128 2.86 8.40 -8.81
CA ASN A 128 3.52 9.54 -9.44
C ASN A 128 2.56 10.75 -9.54
N GLN A 129 3.06 11.97 -9.36
CA GLN A 129 2.25 13.19 -9.42
C GLN A 129 1.46 13.32 -10.73
N LYS A 130 2.09 13.01 -11.88
CA LYS A 130 1.44 13.00 -13.19
C LYS A 130 0.26 12.03 -13.27
N GLU A 131 0.36 10.89 -12.58
CA GLU A 131 -0.70 9.88 -12.53
C GLU A 131 -1.84 10.31 -11.60
N LEU A 132 -1.54 11.04 -10.51
CA LEU A 132 -2.56 11.66 -9.67
C LEU A 132 -3.34 12.73 -10.44
N GLU A 133 -2.65 13.65 -11.11
CA GLU A 133 -3.27 14.69 -11.96
C GLU A 133 -4.15 14.07 -13.05
N ARG A 134 -3.67 12.98 -13.67
CA ARG A 134 -4.46 12.19 -14.62
C ARG A 134 -5.74 11.70 -13.95
N ARG A 135 -5.67 11.03 -12.80
CA ARG A 135 -6.85 10.51 -12.08
C ARG A 135 -7.83 11.61 -11.69
N GLU A 136 -7.34 12.74 -11.17
CA GLU A 136 -8.15 13.91 -10.83
C GLU A 136 -8.89 14.47 -12.05
N SER A 137 -8.22 14.50 -13.22
CA SER A 137 -8.86 14.92 -14.48
C SER A 137 -10.00 13.99 -14.90
N TYR A 138 -9.90 12.67 -14.67
CA TYR A 138 -10.97 11.70 -14.99
C TYR A 138 -12.17 11.77 -14.05
N ILE A 139 -11.98 12.27 -12.82
CA ILE A 139 -13.04 12.47 -11.83
C ILE A 139 -13.91 13.68 -12.22
N ARG A 140 -13.32 14.73 -12.80
CA ARG A 140 -14.09 15.88 -13.29
C ARG A 140 -14.87 15.50 -14.55
N ALA A 141 -16.19 15.71 -14.51
CA ALA A 141 -17.11 15.29 -15.55
C ALA A 141 -16.81 15.88 -16.96
N TYR A 142 -16.13 17.02 -17.05
CA TYR A 142 -15.86 17.74 -18.29
C TYR A 142 -14.53 17.40 -18.97
N ASN A 143 -13.57 16.84 -18.22
CA ASN A 143 -12.24 16.52 -18.73
C ASN A 143 -12.13 15.06 -19.19
N ARG A 144 -13.16 14.24 -18.95
CA ARG A 144 -13.22 12.85 -19.39
C ARG A 144 -13.40 12.78 -20.91
N PRO A 145 -12.63 11.95 -21.63
CA PRO A 145 -12.87 11.72 -23.05
C PRO A 145 -14.25 11.09 -23.27
N ARG A 146 -14.97 11.58 -24.28
CA ARG A 146 -16.28 11.04 -24.67
C ARG A 146 -16.09 9.67 -25.33
N ASP A 147 -16.82 8.67 -24.83
CA ASP A 147 -17.01 7.39 -25.50
C ASP A 147 -18.43 7.36 -26.08
N LEU A 148 -18.56 6.89 -27.33
CA LEU A 148 -19.86 6.81 -27.99
C LEU A 148 -20.73 5.71 -27.37
N LEU A 149 -20.12 4.62 -26.91
CA LEU A 149 -20.82 3.42 -26.42
C LEU A 149 -21.23 3.53 -24.94
N ASP A 150 -20.48 4.31 -24.15
CA ASP A 150 -20.77 4.49 -22.71
C ASP A 150 -21.57 5.79 -22.46
N PRO A 151 -22.88 5.72 -22.17
CA PRO A 151 -23.72 6.88 -21.92
C PRO A 151 -23.31 7.67 -20.66
N PHE A 152 -22.51 7.08 -19.76
CA PHE A 152 -22.01 7.77 -18.57
C PHE A 152 -20.88 8.75 -18.88
N THR A 153 -20.18 8.59 -20.01
CA THR A 153 -19.13 9.52 -20.46
C THR A 153 -19.67 10.76 -21.18
N TRP A 154 -20.95 10.77 -21.55
CA TRP A 154 -21.56 11.88 -22.28
C TRP A 154 -21.71 13.13 -21.39
N THR A 155 -21.66 14.30 -22.01
CA THR A 155 -21.95 15.57 -21.33
C THR A 155 -23.43 15.64 -20.92
N TYR A 156 -23.75 16.50 -19.94
CA TYR A 156 -25.13 16.65 -19.45
C TYR A 156 -26.16 17.00 -20.55
N PRO A 157 -25.87 17.84 -21.56
CA PRO A 157 -26.78 18.10 -22.68
C PRO A 157 -27.13 16.85 -23.48
N TRP A 158 -26.15 16.01 -23.81
CA TRP A 158 -26.37 14.77 -24.54
C TRP A 158 -27.10 13.72 -23.71
N LYS A 159 -26.83 13.66 -22.40
CA LYS A 159 -27.61 12.84 -21.46
C LYS A 159 -29.07 13.28 -21.40
N GLY A 160 -29.31 14.59 -21.27
CA GLY A 160 -30.66 15.17 -21.28
C GLY A 160 -31.41 14.86 -22.57
N ALA A 161 -30.76 15.06 -23.72
CA ALA A 161 -31.34 14.73 -25.03
C ALA A 161 -31.65 13.23 -25.17
N GLY A 162 -30.70 12.36 -24.79
CA GLY A 162 -30.85 10.91 -24.90
C GLY A 162 -31.97 10.36 -24.02
N VAL A 163 -32.05 10.80 -22.76
CA VAL A 163 -33.12 10.38 -21.83
C VAL A 163 -34.49 10.84 -22.32
N MET A 164 -34.61 12.10 -22.74
CA MET A 164 -35.90 12.63 -23.24
C MET A 164 -36.33 11.96 -24.55
N ALA A 165 -35.37 11.67 -25.45
CA ALA A 165 -35.63 10.90 -26.66
C ALA A 165 -36.11 9.48 -26.32
N ALA A 166 -35.42 8.77 -25.42
CA ALA A 166 -35.78 7.42 -25.02
C ALA A 166 -37.17 7.35 -24.36
N LEU A 167 -37.46 8.28 -23.44
CA LEU A 167 -38.79 8.40 -22.81
C LEU A 167 -39.87 8.69 -23.86
N SER A 168 -39.63 9.61 -24.80
CA SER A 168 -40.59 9.94 -25.85
C SER A 168 -40.89 8.75 -26.78
N VAL A 169 -39.88 7.99 -27.19
CA VAL A 169 -40.04 6.77 -28.00
C VAL A 169 -40.81 5.71 -27.21
N GLY A 170 -40.49 5.52 -25.92
CA GLY A 170 -41.20 4.62 -25.03
C GLY A 170 -42.68 4.99 -24.88
N THR A 171 -42.99 6.27 -24.65
CA THR A 171 -44.37 6.77 -24.56
C THR A 171 -45.12 6.59 -25.87
N ILE A 172 -44.50 6.86 -27.02
CA ILE A 172 -45.10 6.63 -28.34
C ILE A 172 -45.39 5.13 -28.54
N HIS A 173 -44.47 4.26 -28.16
CA HIS A 173 -44.65 2.81 -28.24
C HIS A 173 -45.82 2.34 -27.35
N LEU A 174 -45.86 2.76 -26.09
CA LEU A 174 -46.96 2.45 -25.17
C LEU A 174 -48.31 2.98 -25.67
N HIS A 175 -48.33 4.19 -26.19
CA HIS A 175 -49.54 4.77 -26.79
C HIS A 175 -50.01 3.96 -28.01
N ASN A 176 -49.10 3.44 -28.83
CA ASN A 176 -49.46 2.58 -29.96
C ASN A 176 -50.03 1.23 -29.51
N LEU A 177 -49.43 0.63 -28.49
CA LEU A 177 -49.95 -0.61 -27.89
C LEU A 177 -51.37 -0.40 -27.34
N TRP A 178 -51.60 0.69 -26.61
CA TRP A 178 -52.92 1.04 -26.07
C TRP A 178 -53.96 1.21 -27.19
N MET A 179 -53.60 1.96 -28.23
CA MET A 179 -54.50 2.26 -29.36
C MET A 179 -54.52 1.16 -30.44
N LYS A 180 -53.86 0.02 -30.22
CA LYS A 180 -53.74 -1.10 -31.17
C LYS A 180 -53.23 -0.67 -32.56
N LYS A 181 -52.30 0.28 -32.61
CA LYS A 181 -51.68 0.78 -33.85
C LYS A 181 -50.34 0.09 -34.09
N PRO A 182 -49.94 -0.16 -35.36
CA PRO A 182 -48.63 -0.71 -35.67
C PRO A 182 -47.52 0.27 -35.28
N TRP A 183 -46.31 -0.25 -35.02
CA TRP A 183 -45.18 0.55 -34.52
C TRP A 183 -44.75 1.66 -35.50
N TYR A 184 -44.90 1.42 -36.81
CA TYR A 184 -44.60 2.38 -37.88
C TYR A 184 -45.74 3.39 -38.17
N PHE A 185 -46.81 3.40 -37.38
CA PHE A 185 -47.89 4.37 -37.59
C PHE A 185 -47.35 5.81 -37.45
N ALA A 186 -47.53 6.63 -38.50
CA ALA A 186 -47.14 8.04 -38.51
C ALA A 186 -45.67 8.32 -38.12
N VAL A 187 -44.71 7.57 -38.70
CA VAL A 187 -43.28 7.67 -38.37
C VAL A 187 -42.76 9.10 -38.49
N PHE A 188 -42.99 9.80 -39.60
CA PHE A 188 -42.41 11.12 -39.86
C PHE A 188 -42.84 12.20 -38.84
N PRO A 189 -44.14 12.46 -38.59
CA PRO A 189 -44.54 13.47 -37.61
C PRO A 189 -44.13 13.09 -36.18
N ARG A 190 -44.03 11.78 -35.87
CA ARG A 190 -43.57 11.32 -34.56
C ARG A 190 -42.07 11.45 -34.38
N ALA A 191 -41.28 11.18 -35.41
CA ALA A 191 -39.84 11.43 -35.41
C ALA A 191 -39.55 12.93 -35.21
N ALA A 192 -40.33 13.81 -35.86
CA ALA A 192 -40.24 15.25 -35.63
C ALA A 192 -40.56 15.62 -34.18
N LEU A 193 -41.61 15.04 -33.58
CA LEU A 193 -41.95 15.25 -32.16
C LEU A 193 -40.84 14.80 -31.21
N VAL A 194 -40.26 13.61 -31.44
CA VAL A 194 -39.11 13.10 -30.68
C VAL A 194 -37.93 14.06 -30.80
N GLY A 195 -37.66 14.58 -32.01
CA GLY A 195 -36.63 15.60 -32.25
C GLY A 195 -36.85 16.85 -31.40
N VAL A 196 -38.07 17.41 -31.39
CA VAL A 196 -38.41 18.58 -30.56
C VAL A 196 -38.21 18.29 -29.08
N ILE A 197 -38.71 17.16 -28.57
CA ILE A 197 -38.56 16.78 -27.16
C ILE A 197 -37.08 16.58 -26.79
N ALA A 198 -36.28 15.96 -27.67
CA ALA A 198 -34.85 15.80 -27.48
C ALA A 198 -34.12 17.15 -27.45
N THR A 199 -34.50 18.12 -28.28
CA THR A 199 -33.92 19.47 -28.25
C THR A 199 -34.24 20.22 -26.96
N LEU A 200 -35.46 20.06 -26.42
CA LEU A 200 -35.81 20.60 -25.10
C LEU A 200 -34.99 19.94 -23.99
N GLY A 201 -34.80 18.62 -24.06
CA GLY A 201 -33.93 17.86 -23.15
C GLY A 201 -32.47 18.33 -23.20
N TYR A 202 -31.97 18.65 -24.40
CA TYR A 202 -30.64 19.23 -24.59
C TYR A 202 -30.54 20.61 -23.92
N GLY A 203 -31.52 21.49 -24.13
CA GLY A 203 -31.58 22.81 -23.49
C GLY A 203 -31.62 22.74 -21.96
N MET A 204 -32.42 21.84 -21.40
CA MET A 204 -32.42 21.59 -19.94
C MET A 204 -31.06 21.07 -19.45
N GLY A 205 -30.42 20.19 -20.21
CA GLY A 205 -29.07 19.70 -19.91
C GLY A 205 -28.01 20.81 -19.95
N MET A 206 -28.11 21.76 -20.87
CA MET A 206 -27.23 22.94 -20.95
C MET A 206 -27.39 23.86 -19.73
N LEU A 207 -28.63 24.13 -19.29
CA LEU A 207 -28.88 24.92 -18.09
C LEU A 207 -28.30 24.26 -16.84
N ARG A 208 -28.49 22.94 -16.72
CA ARG A 208 -27.93 22.14 -15.61
C ARG A 208 -26.40 22.14 -15.63
N GLU A 209 -25.80 22.00 -16.81
CA GLU A 209 -24.36 22.08 -16.99
C GLU A 209 -23.80 23.44 -16.56
N HIS A 210 -24.44 24.54 -16.98
CA HIS A 210 -24.06 25.88 -16.56
C HIS A 210 -24.09 26.01 -15.03
N HIS A 211 -25.16 25.57 -14.38
CA HIS A 211 -25.26 25.59 -12.92
C HIS A 211 -24.13 24.82 -12.24
N TYR A 212 -23.82 23.59 -12.68
CA TYR A 212 -22.72 22.81 -12.09
C TYR A 212 -21.35 23.43 -12.32
N ARG A 213 -21.09 23.97 -13.51
CA ARG A 213 -19.84 24.70 -13.77
C ARG A 213 -19.69 25.91 -12.86
N THR A 214 -20.76 26.68 -12.65
CA THR A 214 -20.71 27.82 -11.72
C THR A 214 -20.48 27.39 -10.28
N ARG A 215 -21.13 26.31 -9.82
CA ARG A 215 -20.92 25.75 -8.48
C ARG A 215 -19.48 25.29 -8.29
N ASP A 216 -18.96 24.51 -9.24
CA ASP A 216 -17.61 23.94 -9.15
C ASP A 216 -16.56 25.07 -9.20
N ALA A 217 -16.75 26.11 -10.02
CA ALA A 217 -15.88 27.29 -10.05
C ALA A 217 -15.88 28.07 -8.72
N VAL A 218 -17.04 28.21 -8.07
CA VAL A 218 -17.13 28.85 -6.73
C VAL A 218 -16.39 28.02 -5.68
N MET A 219 -16.57 26.70 -5.71
CA MET A 219 -15.87 25.79 -4.78
C MET A 219 -14.36 25.83 -5.00
N GLU A 220 -13.90 25.76 -6.26
CA GLU A 220 -12.47 25.85 -6.59
C GLU A 220 -11.88 27.18 -6.13
N HIS A 221 -12.59 28.29 -6.35
CA HIS A 221 -12.16 29.61 -5.89
C HIS A 221 -12.07 29.68 -4.35
N TYR A 222 -13.06 29.12 -3.63
CA TYR A 222 -13.04 29.07 -2.16
C TYR A 222 -11.85 28.25 -1.64
N ILE A 223 -11.59 27.07 -2.22
CA ILE A 223 -10.45 26.22 -1.84
C ILE A 223 -9.11 26.94 -2.06
N GLN A 224 -9.01 27.73 -3.13
CA GLN A 224 -7.80 28.52 -3.41
C GLN A 224 -7.59 29.67 -2.42
N LEU A 225 -8.67 30.33 -1.97
CA LEU A 225 -8.61 31.41 -1.00
C LEU A 225 -8.31 30.91 0.43
N HIS A 226 -8.76 29.69 0.76
CA HIS A 226 -8.65 29.11 2.10
C HIS A 226 -7.86 27.80 2.12
N PRO A 227 -6.57 27.80 1.72
CA PRO A 227 -5.77 26.58 1.71
C PRO A 227 -5.63 25.94 3.10
N GLU A 228 -5.72 26.72 4.18
CA GLU A 228 -5.63 26.29 5.58
C GLU A 228 -6.79 25.38 6.01
N ASP A 229 -8.02 25.62 5.53
CA ASP A 229 -9.20 24.79 5.84
C ASP A 229 -9.04 23.36 5.29
N PHE A 230 -8.27 23.23 4.20
CA PHE A 230 -8.11 22.00 3.44
C PHE A 230 -6.74 21.32 3.64
N ASP A 231 -5.93 21.74 4.62
CA ASP A 231 -4.62 21.15 4.88
C ASP A 231 -4.67 19.63 5.15
N HIS A 232 -5.77 19.16 5.74
CA HIS A 232 -6.00 17.74 5.99
C HIS A 232 -6.18 16.88 4.72
N LEU A 233 -6.50 17.50 3.58
CA LEU A 233 -6.67 16.83 2.29
C LEU A 233 -5.36 16.69 1.52
N LYS A 234 -4.31 17.41 1.91
CA LYS A 234 -2.98 17.36 1.29
C LYS A 234 -2.17 16.12 1.69
N ASP A 235 -2.66 15.32 2.65
CA ASP A 235 -2.06 14.05 3.07
C ASP A 235 -2.32 12.92 2.03
N TYR A 236 -1.83 13.08 0.79
CA TYR A 236 -2.02 12.10 -0.31
C TYR A 236 -1.52 10.69 0.03
N HIS A 237 -0.54 10.59 0.93
CA HIS A 237 0.10 9.33 1.33
C HIS A 237 -0.45 8.76 2.64
N GLY A 238 -1.51 9.37 3.19
CA GLY A 238 -2.08 9.02 4.48
C GLY A 238 -1.21 9.47 5.65
N ARG A 239 -1.79 9.43 6.86
CA ARG A 239 -1.04 9.72 8.09
C ARG A 239 -0.38 8.43 8.58
N PRO A 240 0.82 8.50 9.18
CA PRO A 240 1.43 7.32 9.80
C PRO A 240 0.49 6.77 10.88
N PHE A 241 0.45 5.44 11.03
CA PHE A 241 -0.39 4.79 12.04
C PHE A 241 -0.16 5.34 13.45
N SER A 242 1.05 5.80 13.78
CA SER A 242 1.31 6.46 15.06
C SER A 242 0.43 7.69 15.35
N LYS A 243 -0.03 8.40 14.32
CA LYS A 243 -0.94 9.55 14.43
C LYS A 243 -2.43 9.16 14.42
N ILE A 244 -2.76 7.94 13.97
CA ILE A 244 -4.14 7.47 13.78
C ILE A 244 -4.54 6.47 14.86
N LEU A 245 -3.59 5.67 15.35
CA LEU A 245 -3.85 4.58 16.28
C LEU A 245 -4.50 5.14 17.53
N LEU A 246 -5.79 4.85 17.65
CA LEU A 246 -6.53 5.03 18.87
C LEU A 246 -5.98 4.05 19.91
N PRO A 247 -5.99 4.42 21.21
CA PRO A 247 -5.66 3.49 22.26
C PRO A 247 -6.53 2.22 22.12
N TRP A 248 -5.88 1.05 22.09
CA TRP A 248 -6.58 -0.22 22.04
C TRP A 248 -7.07 -0.60 23.43
N TYR A 249 -8.39 -0.70 23.60
CA TYR A 249 -9.01 -1.13 24.85
C TYR A 249 -9.42 -2.60 24.73
N PRO A 250 -8.71 -3.54 25.38
CA PRO A 250 -9.12 -4.94 25.38
C PRO A 250 -10.41 -5.12 26.17
N ARG A 251 -11.45 -5.69 25.54
CA ARG A 251 -12.57 -6.26 26.27
C ARG A 251 -12.11 -7.51 27.01
N ARG A 252 -11.94 -7.41 28.33
CA ARG A 252 -11.67 -8.56 29.21
C ARG A 252 -12.88 -8.77 30.11
N THR A 253 -13.26 -10.03 30.31
CA THR A 253 -14.39 -10.42 31.19
C THR A 253 -14.28 -9.86 32.61
N GLN A 254 -13.05 -9.64 33.09
CA GLN A 254 -12.73 -9.15 34.43
C GLN A 254 -12.57 -7.62 34.53
N TYR A 255 -12.38 -6.91 33.41
CA TYR A 255 -12.14 -5.46 33.39
C TYR A 255 -13.18 -4.78 32.49
N LYS A 256 -14.30 -4.37 33.09
CA LYS A 256 -15.42 -3.69 32.42
C LYS A 256 -15.33 -2.15 32.45
N GLN A 257 -14.17 -1.59 32.77
CA GLN A 257 -13.99 -0.14 33.01
C GLN A 257 -14.42 0.73 31.81
N TYR A 258 -14.42 0.17 30.59
CA TYR A 258 -14.70 0.87 29.34
C TYR A 258 -15.90 0.28 28.55
N ASP A 259 -16.78 -0.48 29.21
CA ASP A 259 -17.93 -1.16 28.56
C ASP A 259 -19.23 -0.32 28.49
N ASN A 260 -19.15 1.00 28.73
CA ASN A 260 -20.30 1.91 28.68
C ASN A 260 -20.75 2.26 27.25
#